data_AF-A0A255ED49-F1
#
_entry.id   AF-A0A255ED49-F1
#
_cell.length_a   1.000
_cell.length_b   1.000
_cell.length_c   1.000
_cell.angle_alpha   90.00
_cell.angle_beta   90.00
_cell.angle_gamma   90.00
#
_symmetry.space_group_name_H-M   'P 1'
#
loop_
_entity.id
_entity.type
_entity.pdbx_description
1 polymer ?
#
loop_
_entity_poly.entity_id
_entity_poly.type
_entity_poly.pdbx_seq_one_letter_code
_entity_poly.pdbx_strand_id
1 'polypeptide(L)'
;MVALAASAILLVGCTGEPEETSTDPGTSAPATSQSSGPATPSGSESSAAPGSSGEVELIDYTVDSPDGIQIRTDADLDKLVGAPDAFKTMLQQTLAEALKECDSATVYVDQLRTDGFAKGGVTACGGHAVFWAVIDDRWQEAWAGQDAPDCATLKAVSFPSSIAGDQCLGEDGKVQPYRQD
;
A
#
# COMPACT_ATOMS: atom_id res chain seq x y z
N MET A 1 -19.35 -1.71 -47.53
CA MET A 1 -19.57 -3.13 -47.84
C MET A 1 -18.49 -3.94 -47.12
N VAL A 2 -18.91 -4.86 -46.25
CA VAL A 2 -18.21 -6.09 -45.77
C VAL A 2 -16.96 -5.85 -44.88
N ALA A 3 -16.79 -6.41 -43.68
CA ALA A 3 -17.59 -7.35 -42.87
C ALA A 3 -17.25 -7.17 -41.37
N LEU A 4 -18.27 -7.24 -40.52
CA LEU A 4 -18.15 -7.57 -39.10
C LEU A 4 -18.08 -9.09 -38.95
N ALA A 5 -17.00 -9.60 -38.35
CA ALA A 5 -16.92 -10.99 -37.93
C ALA A 5 -17.31 -11.10 -36.45
N ALA A 6 -18.54 -11.53 -36.20
CA ALA A 6 -19.03 -11.89 -34.87
C ALA A 6 -18.48 -13.27 -34.49
N SER A 7 -17.70 -13.34 -33.41
CA SER A 7 -17.26 -14.61 -32.82
C SER A 7 -18.20 -14.97 -31.68
N ALA A 8 -19.06 -15.96 -31.93
CA ALA A 8 -19.88 -16.61 -30.94
C ALA A 8 -19.03 -17.58 -30.12
N ILE A 9 -18.92 -17.35 -28.81
CA ILE A 9 -18.28 -18.30 -27.87
C ILE A 9 -19.40 -19.16 -27.27
N LEU A 10 -19.30 -20.47 -27.56
CA LEU A 10 -20.22 -21.50 -27.10
C LEU A 10 -20.04 -21.76 -25.60
N LEU A 11 -21.16 -21.73 -24.88
CA LEU A 11 -21.33 -22.24 -23.52
C LEU A 11 -21.11 -23.75 -23.50
N VAL A 12 -20.09 -24.23 -22.79
CA VAL A 12 -20.00 -25.60 -22.31
C VAL A 12 -20.18 -25.56 -20.80
N GLY A 13 -21.36 -25.98 -20.36
CA GLY A 13 -21.63 -26.28 -18.96
C GLY A 13 -21.04 -27.62 -18.59
N CYS A 14 -20.31 -27.65 -17.47
CA CYS A 14 -20.06 -28.87 -16.71
C CYS A 14 -20.53 -28.62 -15.28
N THR A 15 -21.75 -29.06 -15.00
CA THR A 15 -22.30 -29.31 -13.68
C THR A 15 -21.49 -30.43 -13.02
N GLY A 16 -20.96 -30.18 -11.82
CA GLY A 16 -20.25 -31.19 -11.03
C GLY A 16 -20.24 -30.86 -9.54
N GLU A 17 -21.25 -31.35 -8.83
CA GLU A 17 -21.32 -31.61 -7.38
C GLU A 17 -22.36 -32.74 -7.23
N PRO A 18 -22.32 -33.64 -6.22
CA PRO A 18 -21.61 -33.56 -4.93
C PRO A 18 -20.83 -34.85 -4.58
N GLU A 19 -20.27 -34.91 -3.36
CA GLU A 19 -19.97 -36.10 -2.50
C GLU A 19 -18.65 -35.85 -1.74
N GLU A 20 -18.41 -36.19 -0.46
CA GLU A 20 -19.19 -36.59 0.70
C GLU A 20 -18.30 -36.31 1.93
N THR A 21 -18.93 -35.96 3.04
CA THR A 21 -18.34 -35.84 4.38
C THR A 21 -17.90 -37.20 4.91
N SER A 22 -16.67 -37.34 5.42
CA SER A 22 -16.36 -38.24 6.54
C SER A 22 -14.91 -38.15 7.00
N THR A 23 -14.69 -37.47 8.13
CA THR A 23 -13.55 -37.77 9.01
C THR A 23 -13.95 -37.48 10.46
N ASP A 24 -14.25 -38.54 11.21
CA ASP A 24 -14.05 -38.61 12.66
C ASP A 24 -13.74 -40.08 12.98
N PRO A 25 -12.78 -40.38 13.86
CA PRO A 25 -13.19 -40.55 15.24
C PRO A 25 -12.24 -39.92 16.26
N GLY A 26 -12.83 -39.31 17.28
CA GLY A 26 -12.14 -38.78 18.44
C GLY A 26 -11.36 -39.79 19.28
N THR A 27 -10.50 -39.25 20.14
CA THR A 27 -10.03 -39.89 21.36
C THR A 27 -9.71 -38.80 22.37
N SER A 28 -10.31 -38.91 23.56
CA SER A 28 -10.09 -38.03 24.71
C SER A 28 -9.25 -38.70 25.80
N ALA A 29 -8.55 -37.84 26.55
CA ALA A 29 -8.11 -37.93 27.96
C ALA A 29 -6.76 -38.64 28.30
N PRO A 30 -6.15 -38.38 29.49
CA PRO A 30 -6.01 -37.14 30.27
C PRO A 30 -4.54 -36.85 30.72
N ALA A 31 -4.38 -35.80 31.53
CA ALA A 31 -3.17 -35.12 32.01
C ALA A 31 -2.17 -35.92 32.89
N THR A 32 -0.91 -35.46 32.95
CA THR A 32 -0.07 -35.48 34.18
C THR A 32 0.97 -34.36 34.17
N SER A 33 1.06 -33.63 35.28
CA SER A 33 1.98 -32.52 35.58
C SER A 33 3.39 -32.97 35.98
N GLN A 34 4.40 -32.10 35.76
CA GLN A 34 5.50 -31.71 36.68
C GLN A 34 6.54 -30.90 35.87
N SER A 35 6.89 -29.65 36.18
CA SER A 35 7.49 -29.04 37.39
C SER A 35 8.98 -28.70 37.14
N SER A 36 9.26 -27.40 37.25
CA SER A 36 10.50 -26.76 37.73
C SER A 36 11.74 -26.68 36.82
N GLY A 37 12.06 -25.45 36.43
CA GLY A 37 13.42 -25.01 36.11
C GLY A 37 13.48 -23.73 35.28
N PRO A 38 13.85 -22.57 35.85
CA PRO A 38 14.02 -21.34 35.09
C PRO A 38 15.42 -21.33 34.46
N ALA A 39 15.48 -21.36 33.13
CA ALA A 39 16.68 -20.99 32.39
C ALA A 39 16.38 -19.67 31.68
N THR A 40 16.81 -18.58 32.29
CA THR A 40 16.85 -17.25 31.68
C THR A 40 17.87 -17.28 30.52
N PRO A 41 17.47 -17.12 29.25
CA PRO A 41 18.40 -16.58 28.28
C PRO A 41 18.52 -15.09 28.59
N SER A 42 19.68 -14.70 29.13
CA SER A 42 20.12 -13.32 29.16
C SER A 42 20.46 -12.89 27.73
N GLY A 43 19.43 -12.67 26.93
CA GLY A 43 19.49 -11.95 25.67
C GLY A 43 19.05 -10.53 25.92
N SER A 44 19.99 -9.68 26.37
CA SER A 44 19.85 -8.24 26.21
C SER A 44 20.01 -7.89 24.74
N GLU A 45 19.01 -8.22 23.93
CA GLU A 45 18.73 -7.41 22.76
C GLU A 45 17.78 -6.32 23.22
N SER A 46 18.39 -5.25 23.72
CA SER A 46 17.82 -3.92 23.58
C SER A 46 17.75 -3.63 22.08
N SER A 47 16.78 -4.24 21.41
CA SER A 47 16.34 -3.82 20.09
C SER A 47 15.66 -2.47 20.32
N ALA A 48 16.47 -1.41 20.35
CA ALA A 48 15.97 -0.10 20.07
C ALA A 48 15.40 -0.18 18.66
N ALA A 49 14.08 -0.34 18.56
CA ALA A 49 13.40 0.01 17.33
C ALA A 49 13.91 1.40 16.93
N PRO A 50 14.32 1.63 15.68
CA PRO A 50 14.58 2.97 15.19
C PRO A 50 13.23 3.67 15.01
N GLY A 51 12.46 3.79 16.09
CA GLY A 51 11.34 4.69 16.19
C GLY A 51 11.94 6.06 16.47
N SER A 52 12.28 6.77 15.40
CA SER A 52 12.42 8.22 15.47
C SER A 52 11.18 8.73 16.19
N SER A 53 11.32 9.12 17.45
CA SER A 53 10.31 9.88 18.18
C SER A 53 10.33 11.32 17.68
N GLY A 54 10.30 11.46 16.35
CA GLY A 54 10.12 12.72 15.66
C GLY A 54 8.66 13.14 15.81
N GLU A 55 8.45 14.44 15.95
CA GLU A 55 7.12 15.01 15.81
C GLU A 55 6.54 14.60 14.44
N VAL A 56 5.25 14.26 14.41
CA VAL A 56 4.56 13.99 13.15
C VAL A 56 4.48 15.29 12.37
N GLU A 57 5.12 15.32 11.21
CA GLU A 57 5.19 16.49 10.33
C GLU A 57 4.46 16.18 9.03
N LEU A 58 3.55 17.06 8.63
CA LEU A 58 2.98 17.09 7.28
C LEU A 58 3.85 18.02 6.43
N ILE A 59 4.55 17.43 5.47
CA ILE A 59 5.36 18.12 4.49
C ILE A 59 4.56 18.21 3.20
N ASP A 60 4.29 19.43 2.76
CA ASP A 60 3.65 19.71 1.47
C ASP A 60 4.70 20.23 0.49
N TYR A 61 5.17 19.35 -0.40
CA TYR A 61 6.17 19.71 -1.40
C TYR A 61 5.59 20.58 -2.52
N THR A 62 4.26 20.65 -2.64
CA THR A 62 3.59 21.43 -3.69
C THR A 62 3.66 22.94 -3.47
N VAL A 63 3.98 23.37 -2.24
CA VAL A 63 4.16 24.78 -1.87
C VAL A 63 5.29 25.42 -2.68
N ASP A 64 6.43 24.74 -2.81
CA ASP A 64 7.60 25.24 -3.54
C ASP A 64 7.72 24.65 -4.95
N SER A 65 7.11 23.50 -5.20
CA SER A 65 7.16 22.78 -6.49
C SER A 65 5.76 22.31 -6.87
N PRO A 66 5.00 23.05 -7.71
CA PRO A 66 3.58 22.77 -7.95
C PRO A 66 3.28 21.38 -8.53
N ASP A 67 4.28 20.74 -9.16
CA ASP A 67 4.20 19.37 -9.68
C ASP A 67 4.77 18.32 -8.69
N GLY A 68 4.91 18.67 -7.41
CA GLY A 68 5.58 17.87 -6.39
C GLY A 68 7.09 17.73 -6.60
N ILE A 69 7.74 16.90 -5.77
CA ILE A 69 9.13 16.50 -6.00
C ILE A 69 9.18 15.41 -7.05
N GLN A 70 9.82 15.71 -8.17
CA GLN A 70 9.97 14.80 -9.31
C GLN A 70 11.26 13.99 -9.20
N ILE A 71 11.13 12.66 -9.17
CA ILE A 71 12.21 11.68 -8.99
C ILE A 71 12.40 10.90 -10.29
N ARG A 72 13.50 11.18 -10.98
CA ARG A 72 13.89 10.53 -12.25
C ARG A 72 15.16 9.71 -12.11
N THR A 73 15.93 9.99 -11.06
CA THR A 73 17.19 9.34 -10.72
C THR A 73 17.33 9.26 -9.21
N ASP A 74 18.22 8.41 -8.71
CA ASP A 74 18.50 8.29 -7.28
C ASP A 74 18.91 9.63 -6.64
N ALA A 75 19.63 10.50 -7.38
CA ALA A 75 20.05 11.81 -6.90
C ALA A 75 18.88 12.77 -6.63
N ASP A 76 17.71 12.53 -7.23
CA ASP A 76 16.52 13.36 -6.99
C ASP A 76 15.90 13.08 -5.61
N LEU A 77 16.19 11.93 -4.97
CA LEU A 77 15.69 11.59 -3.64
C LEU A 77 16.21 12.53 -2.54
N ASP A 78 17.32 13.23 -2.80
CA ASP A 78 17.86 14.25 -1.90
C ASP A 78 16.94 15.48 -1.80
N LYS A 79 16.05 15.68 -2.78
CA LYS A 79 15.05 16.77 -2.79
C LYS A 79 13.89 16.50 -1.83
N LEU A 80 13.66 15.25 -1.43
CA LEU A 80 12.67 14.87 -0.41
C LEU A 80 13.23 15.17 0.99
N VAL A 81 13.38 16.45 1.30
CA VAL A 81 13.81 16.92 2.62
C VAL A 81 12.76 16.52 3.65
N GLY A 82 13.21 16.04 4.81
CA GLY A 82 12.35 15.54 5.90
C GLY A 82 11.79 14.13 5.71
N ALA A 83 11.94 13.53 4.51
CA ALA A 83 11.42 12.19 4.27
C ALA A 83 12.26 11.08 4.92
N PRO A 84 11.63 10.04 5.51
CA PRO A 84 12.33 8.88 6.03
C PRO A 84 13.11 8.12 4.95
N ASP A 85 14.30 7.60 5.29
CA ASP A 85 15.14 6.83 4.35
C ASP A 85 14.43 5.59 3.81
N ALA A 86 13.59 4.94 4.62
CA ALA A 86 12.78 3.80 4.20
C ALA A 86 11.77 4.18 3.11
N PHE A 87 11.20 5.39 3.16
CA PHE A 87 10.30 5.90 2.12
C PHE A 87 11.08 6.15 0.82
N LYS A 88 12.23 6.83 0.90
CA LYS A 88 13.11 7.06 -0.25
C LYS A 88 13.54 5.76 -0.93
N THR A 89 13.85 4.74 -0.14
CA THR A 89 14.20 3.40 -0.62
C THR A 89 13.04 2.75 -1.39
N MET A 90 11.81 2.85 -0.89
CA MET A 90 10.62 2.35 -1.59
C MET A 90 10.41 3.09 -2.91
N LEU A 91 10.55 4.43 -2.95
CA LEU A 91 10.39 5.18 -4.20
C LEU A 91 11.45 4.84 -5.25
N GLN A 92 12.68 4.56 -4.81
CA GLN A 92 13.74 4.08 -5.70
C GLN A 92 13.35 2.73 -6.35
N GLN A 93 12.79 1.80 -5.58
CA GLN A 93 12.31 0.52 -6.09
C GLN A 93 11.14 0.70 -7.06
N THR A 94 10.18 1.58 -6.72
CA THR A 94 9.05 1.93 -7.59
C THR A 94 9.52 2.50 -8.92
N LEU A 95 10.50 3.41 -8.92
CA LEU A 95 11.07 3.97 -10.14
C LEU A 95 11.77 2.88 -10.97
N ALA A 96 12.59 2.04 -10.33
CA ALA A 96 13.31 0.96 -10.99
C ALA A 96 12.36 -0.08 -11.62
N GLU A 97 11.23 -0.38 -10.97
CA GLU A 97 10.21 -1.28 -11.50
C GLU A 97 9.52 -0.67 -12.73
N ALA A 98 9.10 0.60 -12.64
CA ALA A 98 8.47 1.30 -13.75
C ALA A 98 9.38 1.37 -15.00
N LEU A 99 10.69 1.51 -14.81
CA LEU A 99 11.68 1.54 -15.89
C LEU A 99 11.93 0.18 -16.57
N LYS A 100 11.48 -0.95 -15.98
CA LYS A 100 11.54 -2.26 -16.66
C LYS A 100 10.50 -2.37 -17.77
N GLU A 101 9.35 -1.74 -17.57
CA GLU A 101 8.20 -1.83 -18.45
C GLU A 101 8.10 -0.63 -19.41
N CYS A 102 8.73 0.49 -19.08
CA CYS A 102 8.64 1.74 -19.82
C CYS A 102 10.04 2.35 -20.09
N ASP A 103 10.27 2.87 -21.31
CA ASP A 103 11.53 3.54 -21.69
C ASP A 103 11.89 4.75 -20.81
N SER A 104 10.89 5.31 -20.14
CA SER A 104 11.06 6.38 -19.16
C SER A 104 9.98 6.29 -18.10
N ALA A 105 10.35 6.68 -16.88
CA ALA A 105 9.44 6.78 -15.75
C ALA A 105 9.82 7.99 -14.88
N THR A 106 8.86 8.53 -14.15
CA THR A 106 9.09 9.52 -13.12
C THR A 106 8.16 9.21 -11.96
N VAL A 107 8.70 9.14 -10.74
CA VAL A 107 7.90 9.08 -9.52
C VAL A 107 7.81 10.49 -8.97
N TYR A 108 6.63 10.93 -8.55
CA TYR A 108 6.45 12.23 -7.91
C TYR A 108 5.80 12.09 -6.55
N VAL A 109 6.17 13.00 -5.63
CA VAL A 109 5.61 13.08 -4.29
C VAL A 109 5.08 14.49 -4.06
N ASP A 110 3.79 14.59 -3.77
CA ASP A 110 3.11 15.85 -3.48
C ASP A 110 3.18 16.16 -1.98
N GLN A 111 2.81 15.19 -1.16
CA GLN A 111 2.66 15.35 0.29
C GLN A 111 3.17 14.12 1.02
N LEU A 112 3.75 14.34 2.20
CA LEU A 112 4.25 13.29 3.09
C LEU A 112 3.89 13.65 4.53
N ARG A 113 3.29 12.73 5.26
CA ARG A 113 3.30 12.71 6.73
C ARG A 113 4.38 11.74 7.21
N THR A 114 5.26 12.23 8.09
CA THR A 114 6.42 11.46 8.58
C THR A 114 6.05 10.25 9.44
N ASP A 115 4.78 10.13 9.85
CA ASP A 115 4.24 8.97 10.58
C ASP A 115 3.80 7.80 9.68
N GLY A 116 3.93 7.93 8.36
CA GLY A 116 3.78 6.79 7.46
C GLY A 116 2.73 6.92 6.37
N PHE A 117 2.41 8.14 5.91
CA PHE A 117 1.47 8.34 4.80
C PHE A 117 2.02 9.30 3.77
N ALA A 118 1.85 9.02 2.48
CA ALA A 118 2.28 9.92 1.41
C ALA A 118 1.36 9.84 0.19
N LYS A 119 1.35 10.91 -0.60
CA LYS A 119 0.59 11.02 -1.84
C LYS A 119 1.49 11.53 -2.97
N GLY A 120 1.25 10.99 -4.15
CA GLY A 120 1.87 11.45 -5.39
C GLY A 120 1.47 10.52 -6.52
N GLY A 121 2.45 10.07 -7.31
CA GLY A 121 2.16 9.09 -8.34
C GLY A 121 3.36 8.68 -9.18
N VAL A 122 3.06 7.90 -10.22
CA VAL A 122 4.04 7.39 -11.17
C VAL A 122 3.61 7.83 -12.57
N THR A 123 4.49 8.55 -13.25
CA THR A 123 4.35 8.84 -14.68
C THR A 123 5.19 7.83 -15.45
N ALA A 124 4.56 6.74 -15.88
CA ALA A 124 5.16 5.71 -16.73
C ALA A 124 4.04 5.08 -17.57
N CYS A 125 4.23 4.92 -18.88
CA CYS A 125 3.25 4.29 -19.78
C CYS A 125 1.79 4.76 -19.59
N GLY A 126 1.57 6.07 -19.44
CA GLY A 126 0.23 6.67 -19.20
C GLY A 126 0.02 7.18 -17.78
N GLY A 127 0.73 6.59 -16.80
CA GLY A 127 0.79 7.07 -15.42
C GLY A 127 -0.49 6.87 -14.60
N HIS A 128 -0.35 7.07 -13.29
CA HIS A 128 -1.41 6.96 -12.30
C HIS A 128 -1.01 7.68 -11.00
N ALA A 129 -2.01 8.03 -10.19
CA ALA A 129 -1.81 8.51 -8.83
C ALA A 129 -1.55 7.33 -7.90
N VAL A 130 -0.76 7.56 -6.85
CA VAL A 130 -0.41 6.56 -5.84
C VAL A 130 -0.50 7.17 -4.46
N PHE A 131 -1.14 6.44 -3.56
CA PHE A 131 -1.14 6.69 -2.12
C PHE A 131 -0.28 5.63 -1.47
N TRP A 132 0.73 6.04 -0.72
CA TRP A 132 1.60 5.15 0.03
C TRP A 132 1.28 5.23 1.50
N ALA A 133 1.34 4.08 2.17
CA ALA A 133 1.20 3.99 3.60
C ALA A 133 2.22 3.01 4.20
N VAL A 134 2.51 3.17 5.49
CA VAL A 134 3.19 2.13 6.27
C VAL A 134 2.16 1.06 6.63
N ILE A 135 2.31 -0.12 6.04
CA ILE A 135 1.48 -1.31 6.25
C ILE A 135 2.43 -2.42 6.69
N ASP A 136 2.13 -3.11 7.78
CA ASP A 136 3.00 -4.15 8.36
C ASP A 136 4.46 -3.66 8.51
N ASP A 137 4.63 -2.49 9.12
CA ASP A 137 5.92 -1.82 9.38
C ASP A 137 6.77 -1.51 8.12
N ARG A 138 6.15 -1.48 6.93
CA ARG A 138 6.84 -1.16 5.67
C ARG A 138 6.05 -0.19 4.83
N TRP A 139 6.77 0.73 4.18
CA TRP A 139 6.19 1.56 3.13
C TRP A 139 5.72 0.69 1.97
N GLN A 140 4.44 0.81 1.63
CA GLN A 140 3.80 0.06 0.57
C GLN A 140 2.83 0.97 -0.18
N GLU A 141 2.50 0.59 -1.40
CA GLU A 141 1.35 1.14 -2.12
C GLU A 141 0.07 0.73 -1.39
N ALA A 142 -0.67 1.72 -0.89
CA ALA A 142 -1.98 1.51 -0.27
C ALA A 142 -3.10 1.58 -1.31
N TRP A 143 -2.90 2.37 -2.36
CA TRP A 143 -3.81 2.50 -3.49
C TRP A 143 -3.08 3.10 -4.69
N ALA A 144 -3.43 2.66 -5.89
CA ALA A 144 -3.03 3.28 -7.15
C ALA A 144 -4.20 3.32 -8.13
N GLY A 145 -4.29 4.38 -8.91
CA GLY A 145 -5.35 4.50 -9.91
C GLY A 145 -5.39 5.86 -10.62
N GLN A 146 -6.31 5.96 -11.57
CA GLN A 146 -6.57 7.21 -12.31
C GLN A 146 -7.77 8.00 -11.75
N ASP A 147 -8.64 7.33 -10.99
CA ASP A 147 -9.81 7.94 -10.33
C ASP A 147 -9.52 8.26 -8.87
N ALA A 148 -10.51 8.79 -8.14
CA ALA A 148 -10.37 8.94 -6.69
C ALA A 148 -10.44 7.56 -6.00
N PRO A 149 -9.69 7.33 -4.90
CA PRO A 149 -9.81 6.11 -4.11
C PRO A 149 -11.21 5.98 -3.48
N ASP A 150 -11.65 4.74 -3.32
CA ASP A 150 -12.86 4.47 -2.57
C ASP A 150 -12.64 4.64 -1.06
N CYS A 151 -13.71 5.01 -0.36
CA CYS A 151 -13.66 5.30 1.06
C CYS A 151 -13.34 4.06 1.91
N ALA A 152 -13.63 2.85 1.43
CA ALA A 152 -13.35 1.63 2.18
C ALA A 152 -11.84 1.33 2.15
N THR A 153 -11.19 1.48 0.99
CA THR A 153 -9.74 1.36 0.81
C THR A 153 -9.00 2.34 1.70
N LEU A 154 -9.39 3.63 1.71
CA LEU A 154 -8.74 4.62 2.58
C LEU A 154 -8.90 4.28 4.07
N LYS A 155 -10.10 3.87 4.50
CA LYS A 155 -10.37 3.50 5.90
C LYS A 155 -9.63 2.24 6.33
N ALA A 156 -9.46 1.26 5.45
CA ALA A 156 -8.79 0.00 5.77
C ALA A 156 -7.35 0.20 6.25
N VAL A 157 -6.68 1.24 5.76
CA VAL A 157 -5.33 1.62 6.16
C VAL A 157 -5.28 2.88 7.04
N SER A 158 -6.44 3.36 7.51
CA SER A 158 -6.57 4.60 8.28
C SER A 158 -5.91 5.81 7.60
N PHE A 159 -6.02 5.92 6.28
CA PHE A 159 -5.33 6.96 5.51
C PHE A 159 -5.85 8.36 5.90
N PRO A 160 -4.99 9.31 6.29
CA PRO A 160 -5.46 10.57 6.83
C PRO A 160 -6.05 11.49 5.76
N SER A 161 -7.18 12.11 6.11
CA SER A 161 -7.88 13.10 5.28
C SER A 161 -7.04 14.35 5.01
N SER A 162 -6.06 14.66 5.87
CA SER A 162 -5.10 15.75 5.64
C SER A 162 -4.24 15.56 4.37
N ILE A 163 -4.11 14.31 3.87
CA ILE A 163 -3.41 13.99 2.63
C ILE A 163 -4.39 13.52 1.54
N ALA A 164 -5.32 12.62 1.89
CA ALA A 164 -6.28 12.09 0.92
C ALA A 164 -7.28 13.14 0.41
N GLY A 165 -7.49 14.21 1.18
CA GLY A 165 -8.52 15.21 0.96
C GLY A 165 -9.84 14.86 1.65
N ASP A 166 -10.82 15.72 1.43
CA ASP A 166 -12.10 15.73 2.16
C ASP A 166 -13.18 14.81 1.55
N GLN A 167 -12.85 14.08 0.48
CA GLN A 167 -13.79 13.31 -0.32
C GLN A 167 -13.18 12.03 -0.86
N CYS A 168 -14.01 11.01 -1.05
CA CYS A 168 -13.65 9.71 -1.65
C CYS A 168 -14.86 9.11 -2.37
N LEU A 169 -14.67 8.01 -3.11
CA LEU A 169 -15.76 7.30 -3.78
C LEU A 169 -16.47 6.33 -2.81
N GLY A 170 -17.79 6.39 -2.74
CA GLY A 170 -18.59 5.36 -2.09
C GLY A 170 -18.73 4.10 -2.92
N GLU A 171 -19.29 3.05 -2.30
CA GLU A 171 -19.52 1.75 -2.94
C GLU A 171 -20.44 1.87 -4.18
N ASP A 172 -21.29 2.89 -4.22
CA ASP A 172 -22.15 3.20 -5.36
C ASP A 172 -21.45 4.06 -6.44
N GLY A 173 -20.13 4.27 -6.31
CA GLY A 173 -19.30 5.08 -7.21
C GLY A 173 -19.51 6.59 -7.07
N LYS A 174 -20.32 7.06 -6.12
CA LYS A 174 -20.55 8.49 -5.92
C LYS A 174 -19.56 9.08 -4.94
N VAL A 175 -19.19 10.34 -5.18
CA VAL A 175 -18.38 11.12 -4.25
C VAL A 175 -19.14 11.32 -2.94
N GLN A 176 -18.50 10.99 -1.82
CA GLN A 176 -19.00 11.23 -0.47
C GLN A 176 -17.93 11.89 0.41
N PRO A 177 -18.32 12.51 1.55
CA PRO A 177 -17.37 13.07 2.49
C PRO A 177 -16.41 12.03 3.06
N TYR A 178 -15.14 12.40 3.18
CA TYR A 178 -14.09 11.64 3.84
C TYR A 178 -13.53 12.40 5.04
N ARG A 179 -13.45 11.71 6.18
CA ARG A 179 -12.91 12.23 7.43
C ARG A 179 -12.20 11.09 8.14
N GLN A 180 -10.90 11.27 8.36
CA GLN A 180 -10.00 10.35 9.04
C GLN A 180 -8.79 11.16 9.49
N ASP A 181 -8.47 11.13 10.78
CA ASP A 181 -7.36 11.89 11.38
C ASP A 181 -6.07 11.05 11.43
#